data_AF-A0A9W8NR01-F1
#
_entry.id   AF-A0A9W8NR01-F1
#
_cell.length_a   1.000
_cell.length_b   1.000
_cell.length_c   1.000
_cell.angle_alpha   90.00
_cell.angle_beta   90.00
_cell.angle_gamma   90.00
#
_symmetry.space_group_name_H-M   'P 1'
#
loop_
_entity.id
_entity.type
_entity.pdbx_description
1 polymer ?
#
loop_
_entity_poly.entity_id
_entity_poly.type
_entity_poly.pdbx_seq_one_letter_code
_entity_poly.pdbx_strand_id
1 'polypeptide(L)'
;MLVVDPSSSCDICLDPFDWDSTDRTPHIIDCGHVFCAECLHQVFPTKCPLCRKLFFPSEIRKLHVESCPDDDKEEVRLLKQLISAHDSSEEEILRFRIHVDTWLAARTLDE
;
A
#
# COMPACT_ATOMS: atom_id res chain seq x y z
N MET A 1 -8.20 -0.84 -7.18
CA MET A 1 -7.37 0.30 -6.75
C MET A 1 -6.15 -0.30 -6.06
N LEU A 2 -4.93 0.05 -6.49
CA LEU A 2 -3.71 -0.39 -5.80
C LEU A 2 -3.58 0.48 -4.56
N VAL A 3 -3.84 -0.09 -3.38
CA VAL A 3 -3.62 0.58 -2.10
C VAL A 3 -2.23 0.16 -1.62
N VAL A 4 -1.30 1.11 -1.54
CA VAL A 4 0.01 0.89 -0.91
C VAL A 4 -0.13 1.31 0.55
N ASP A 5 -0.22 0.34 1.45
CA ASP A 5 -0.26 0.63 2.88
C ASP A 5 1.14 1.04 3.38
N PRO A 6 1.28 1.99 4.32
CA PRO A 6 2.57 2.32 4.93
C PRO A 6 3.31 1.14 5.59
N SER A 7 2.58 0.07 5.95
CA SER A 7 3.14 -1.18 6.47
C SER A 7 3.53 -2.20 5.38
N SER A 8 3.38 -1.84 4.10
CA SER A 8 3.80 -2.71 3.00
C SER A 8 5.30 -3.03 3.15
N SER A 9 5.70 -4.23 2.76
CA SER A 9 7.07 -4.70 2.87
C SER A 9 7.47 -5.51 1.64
N CYS A 10 8.76 -5.74 1.48
CA CYS A 10 9.28 -6.55 0.37
C CYS A 10 9.09 -8.04 0.65
N ASP A 11 8.46 -8.79 -0.27
CA ASP A 11 8.23 -10.24 -0.11
C ASP A 11 9.50 -11.12 -0.13
N ILE A 12 10.68 -10.54 -0.36
CA ILE A 12 11.97 -11.27 -0.39
C ILE A 12 12.69 -11.15 0.94
N CYS A 13 12.97 -9.92 1.40
CA CYS A 13 13.69 -9.66 2.64
C CYS A 13 12.77 -9.40 3.84
N LEU A 14 11.47 -9.23 3.61
CA LEU A 14 10.42 -8.99 4.60
C LEU A 14 10.52 -7.67 5.36
N ASP A 15 11.56 -6.85 5.18
CA ASP A 15 11.60 -5.56 5.86
C ASP A 15 10.70 -4.51 5.17
N PRO A 16 10.22 -3.53 5.96
CA PRO A 16 9.42 -2.45 5.45
C PRO A 16 10.10 -1.70 4.32
N PHE A 17 9.22 -1.12 3.56
CA PHE A 17 9.48 -0.27 2.44
C PHE A 17 9.87 1.13 2.96
N ASP A 18 11.01 1.67 2.52
CA ASP A 18 11.53 2.99 2.94
C ASP A 18 11.76 3.91 1.72
N TRP A 19 11.27 5.15 1.83
CA TRP A 19 11.13 6.13 0.75
C TRP A 19 12.31 7.11 0.77
N ASP A 20 13.02 7.16 1.89
CA ASP A 20 14.17 8.03 2.14
C ASP A 20 15.47 7.39 1.63
N SER A 21 15.60 6.07 1.68
CA SER A 21 16.76 5.34 1.14
C SER A 21 16.53 4.85 -0.29
N THR A 22 17.59 4.78 -1.11
CA THR A 22 17.47 4.29 -2.50
C THR A 22 17.17 2.80 -2.57
N ASP A 23 17.77 2.02 -1.68
CA ASP A 23 17.86 0.56 -1.81
C ASP A 23 16.58 -0.15 -1.37
N ARG A 24 15.86 0.46 -0.43
CA ARG A 24 14.63 -0.07 0.17
C ARG A 24 13.36 0.48 -0.46
N THR A 25 13.48 1.36 -1.45
CA THR A 25 12.31 1.87 -2.18
C THR A 25 11.64 0.77 -3.01
N PRO A 26 10.31 0.82 -3.13
CA PRO A 26 9.52 -0.15 -3.87
C PRO A 26 9.78 0.03 -5.36
N HIS A 27 10.00 -1.10 -6.03
CA HIS A 27 10.20 -1.17 -7.46
C HIS A 27 9.28 -2.22 -8.06
N ILE A 28 8.64 -1.86 -9.16
CA ILE A 28 7.80 -2.74 -9.95
C ILE A 28 8.59 -3.28 -11.15
N ILE A 29 8.30 -4.52 -11.52
CA ILE A 29 8.77 -5.16 -12.76
C ILE A 29 7.58 -5.44 -13.68
N ASP A 30 7.81 -5.76 -14.96
CA ASP A 30 6.78 -5.90 -16.00
C ASP A 30 5.64 -6.88 -15.68
N CYS A 31 5.87 -7.85 -14.79
CA CYS A 31 4.81 -8.76 -14.37
C CYS A 31 3.84 -8.16 -13.33
N GLY A 32 4.10 -6.94 -12.84
CA GLY A 32 3.27 -6.20 -11.90
C GLY A 32 3.59 -6.40 -10.42
N HIS A 33 4.54 -7.28 -10.08
CA HIS A 33 4.94 -7.51 -8.68
C HIS A 33 5.96 -6.47 -8.21
N VAL A 34 5.91 -6.15 -6.92
CA VAL A 34 6.70 -5.09 -6.28
C VAL A 34 7.65 -5.67 -5.25
N PHE A 35 8.92 -5.25 -5.28
CA PHE A 35 9.96 -5.63 -4.34
C PHE A 35 10.88 -4.44 -4.06
N CYS A 36 11.78 -4.50 -3.08
CA CYS A 36 12.76 -3.43 -2.91
C CYS A 36 13.83 -3.47 -4.03
N ALA A 37 14.47 -2.31 -4.27
CA ALA A 37 15.50 -2.17 -5.29
C ALA A 37 16.65 -3.17 -5.08
N GLU A 38 17.12 -3.29 -3.85
CA GLU A 38 18.22 -4.18 -3.48
C GLU A 38 17.93 -5.63 -3.87
N CYS A 39 16.77 -6.15 -3.48
CA CYS A 39 16.44 -7.54 -3.75
C CYS A 39 16.28 -7.82 -5.25
N LEU A 40 15.72 -6.89 -6.04
CA LEU A 40 15.63 -7.08 -7.50
C LEU A 40 16.99 -7.16 -8.19
N HIS A 41 18.00 -6.42 -7.70
CA HIS A 41 19.35 -6.47 -8.25
C HIS A 41 20.13 -7.74 -7.83
N GLN A 42 19.75 -8.37 -6.72
CA GLN A 42 20.39 -9.60 -6.21
C GLN A 42 19.72 -10.89 -6.70
N VAL A 43 18.48 -10.83 -7.20
CA VAL A 43 17.74 -12.00 -7.69
C VAL A 43 18.42 -12.61 -8.92
N PHE A 44 18.81 -13.88 -8.80
CA PHE A 44 19.33 -14.70 -9.89
C PHE A 44 18.70 -16.10 -9.86
N PRO A 45 18.20 -16.62 -10.99
CA PRO A 45 18.05 -15.96 -12.29
C PRO A 45 17.05 -14.79 -12.23
N THR A 46 17.06 -13.89 -13.22
CA THR A 46 16.16 -12.72 -13.31
C THR A 46 14.70 -13.12 -13.60
N LYS A 47 14.09 -13.79 -12.63
CA LYS A 47 12.71 -14.27 -12.62
C LYS A 47 12.00 -13.71 -11.40
N CYS A 48 10.78 -13.24 -11.60
CA CYS A 48 9.93 -12.78 -10.51
C CYS A 48 9.76 -13.89 -9.45
N PRO A 49 10.06 -13.65 -8.16
CA PRO A 49 9.88 -14.64 -7.10
C PRO A 49 8.45 -15.16 -6.92
N LEU A 50 7.45 -14.35 -7.29
CA LEU A 50 6.03 -14.69 -7.10
C LEU A 50 5.43 -15.46 -8.29
N CYS A 51 5.61 -14.96 -9.53
CA CYS A 51 4.99 -15.56 -10.71
C CYS A 51 5.96 -16.19 -11.72
N ARG A 52 7.28 -16.14 -11.44
CA ARG A 52 8.36 -16.74 -12.24
C ARG A 52 8.52 -16.21 -13.67
N LYS A 53 7.77 -15.18 -14.07
CA LYS A 53 8.01 -14.45 -15.34
C LYS A 53 9.42 -13.85 -15.33
N LEU A 54 10.10 -13.96 -16.47
CA LEU A 54 11.38 -13.30 -16.68
C LEU A 54 11.16 -11.78 -16.69
N PHE A 55 12.16 -11.06 -16.18
CA PHE A 55 12.24 -9.61 -16.29
C PHE A 55 13.68 -9.21 -16.60
N PHE A 56 13.84 -8.04 -17.20
CA PHE A 56 15.15 -7.44 -17.46
C PHE A 56 15.47 -6.34 -16.44
N PRO A 57 16.74 -6.15 -16.05
CA PRO A 57 17.11 -5.05 -15.16
C PRO A 57 16.68 -3.66 -15.64
N SER A 58 16.55 -3.47 -16.96
CA SER A 58 16.06 -2.23 -17.58
C SER A 58 14.57 -1.96 -17.35
N GLU A 59 13.79 -2.97 -16.97
CA GLU A 59 12.35 -2.92 -16.72
C GLU A 59 12.03 -2.62 -15.25
N ILE A 60 13.05 -2.57 -14.39
CA ILE A 60 12.88 -2.20 -12.98
C ILE A 60 12.54 -0.72 -12.90
N ARG A 61 11.35 -0.39 -12.36
CA ARG A 61 10.86 0.99 -12.22
C ARG A 61 10.56 1.30 -10.76
N LYS A 62 11.07 2.42 -10.25
CA LYS A 62 10.73 2.92 -8.91
C LYS A 62 9.26 3.32 -8.87
N LEU A 63 8.53 2.83 -7.87
CA LEU A 63 7.15 3.22 -7.63
C LEU A 63 7.15 4.52 -6.81
N HIS A 64 6.59 5.58 -7.38
CA HIS A 64 6.38 6.84 -6.66
C HIS A 64 4.98 6.84 -6.05
N VAL A 65 4.92 6.95 -4.73
CA VAL A 65 3.67 7.08 -3.97
C VAL A 65 3.68 8.45 -3.34
N GLU A 66 2.71 9.29 -3.72
CA GLU A 66 2.46 10.54 -3.00
C GLU A 66 1.85 10.20 -1.65
N SER A 67 2.60 10.44 -0.58
CA SER A 67 2.05 10.49 0.77
C SER A 67 1.65 11.93 1.04
N CYS A 68 0.34 12.21 1.16
CA CYS A 68 -0.12 13.51 1.65
C CYS A 68 0.18 13.58 3.16
N PRO A 69 1.03 14.50 3.63
CA PRO A 69 1.41 14.57 5.04
C PRO A 69 0.28 15.13 5.94
N ASP A 70 -0.72 15.78 5.34
CA ASP A 70 -1.88 16.40 6.01
C ASP A 70 -3.12 15.49 6.03
N ASP A 71 -2.93 14.20 5.77
CA ASP A 71 -4.01 13.24 5.90
C ASP A 71 -4.44 13.17 7.37
N ASP A 72 -5.67 13.63 7.64
CA ASP A 72 -6.32 13.43 8.92
C ASP A 72 -6.26 11.95 9.28
N LYS A 73 -5.47 11.61 10.29
CA LYS A 73 -5.18 10.22 10.66
C LYS A 73 -6.46 9.40 10.88
N GLU A 74 -7.52 10.08 11.32
CA GLU A 74 -8.83 9.49 11.50
C GLU A 74 -9.56 9.26 10.17
N GLU A 75 -9.48 10.19 9.22
CA GLU A 75 -10.04 10.03 7.87
C GLU A 75 -9.41 8.84 7.16
N VAL A 76 -8.08 8.76 7.15
CA VAL A 76 -7.35 7.63 6.55
C VAL A 76 -7.70 6.32 7.23
N ARG A 77 -7.88 6.31 8.56
CA ARG A 77 -8.30 5.12 9.30
C ARG A 77 -9.68 4.65 8.85
N LEU A 78 -10.65 5.56 8.76
CA LEU A 78 -12.01 5.26 8.31
C LEU A 78 -12.01 4.76 6.86
N LEU A 79 -11.27 5.41 5.95
CA LEU A 79 -11.16 4.96 4.57
C LEU A 79 -10.58 3.55 4.46
N LYS A 80 -9.52 3.24 5.21
CA LYS A 80 -8.96 1.87 5.27
C LYS A 80 -9.99 0.86 5.76
N GLN A 81 -10.73 1.17 6.82
CA GLN A 81 -11.78 0.30 7.36
C GLN A 81 -12.91 0.08 6.36
N LEU A 82 -13.32 1.11 5.62
CA LEU A 82 -14.34 1.00 4.57
C LEU A 82 -13.89 0.04 3.45
N ILE A 83 -12.64 0.14 2.99
CA ILE A 83 -12.09 -0.70 1.92
C ILE A 83 -12.03 -2.17 2.37
N SER A 84 -11.68 -2.43 3.63
CA SER A 84 -11.56 -3.81 4.15
C SER A 84 -12.91 -4.47 4.49
N ALA A 85 -13.96 -3.70 4.76
CA ALA A 85 -15.25 -4.19 5.28
C ALA A 85 -16.11 -5.01 4.29
N HIS A 86 -15.65 -5.30 3.07
CA HIS A 86 -16.44 -5.95 2.02
C HIS A 86 -16.98 -7.35 2.37
N ASP A 87 -16.37 -8.05 3.34
CA ASP A 87 -16.78 -9.38 3.81
C ASP A 87 -17.29 -9.37 5.27
N SER A 88 -17.52 -8.20 5.87
CA SER A 88 -17.95 -8.08 7.26
C SER A 88 -19.46 -8.33 7.44
N SER A 89 -19.87 -8.65 8.66
CA SER A 89 -21.29 -8.85 8.99
C SER A 89 -22.10 -7.56 8.84
N GLU A 90 -23.40 -7.68 8.55
CA GLU A 90 -24.29 -6.52 8.39
C GLU A 90 -24.30 -5.61 9.65
N GLU A 91 -24.19 -6.20 10.84
CA GLU A 91 -24.09 -5.48 12.11
C GLU A 91 -22.78 -4.68 12.24
N GLU A 92 -21.67 -5.19 11.72
CA GLU A 92 -20.38 -4.48 11.69
C GLU A 92 -20.40 -3.32 10.69
N ILE A 93 -21.00 -3.54 9.53
CA ILE A 93 -21.17 -2.51 8.50
C ILE A 93 -22.04 -1.37 9.03
N LEU A 94 -23.15 -1.67 9.70
CA LEU A 94 -24.04 -0.67 10.31
C LEU A 94 -23.33 0.14 11.40
N ARG A 95 -22.59 -0.52 12.30
CA ARG A 95 -21.80 0.17 13.33
C ARG A 95 -20.74 1.09 12.73
N PHE A 96 -20.04 0.61 11.71
CA PHE A 96 -19.04 1.39 11.01
C PHE A 96 -19.66 2.62 10.33
N ARG A 97 -20.80 2.46 9.66
CA ARG A 97 -21.54 3.57 9.04
C ARG A 97 -21.94 4.64 10.06
N ILE A 98 -22.50 4.26 11.21
CA ILE A 98 -22.86 5.20 12.29
C ILE A 98 -21.64 5.97 12.77
N HIS A 99 -20.49 5.31 12.90
CA HIS A 99 -19.25 5.94 13.31
C HIS A 99 -18.76 6.97 12.28
N VAL A 100 -18.78 6.63 10.99
CA VAL A 100 -18.44 7.56 9.90
C VAL A 100 -19.39 8.76 9.85
N ASP A 101 -20.71 8.52 9.93
CA ASP A 101 -21.72 9.59 9.92
C ASP A 101 -21.53 10.56 11.09
N THR A 102 -21.20 10.04 12.28
CA THR A 102 -20.92 10.85 13.47
C THR A 102 -19.65 11.69 13.27
N TRP A 103 -18.60 11.10 12.70
CA TRP A 103 -17.34 11.78 12.44
C TRP A 103 -17.51 12.89 11.39
N LEU A 104 -18.27 12.64 10.32
CA LEU A 104 -18.59 13.65 9.30
C LEU A 104 -19.40 14.80 9.89
N ALA A 105 -20.41 14.51 10.71
CA ALA A 105 -21.26 15.52 11.33
C ALA A 105 -20.47 16.48 12.24
N ALA A 106 -19.43 15.97 12.94
CA ALA A 106 -18.56 16.79 13.77
C ALA A 106 -17.75 17.81 12.95
N ARG A 107 -17.32 17.45 11.74
CA ARG A 107 -16.52 18.33 10.86
C ARG A 107 -17.37 19.39 10.15
N THR A 108 -18.63 19.09 9.84
CA THR A 108 -19.54 20.08 9.22
C THR A 108 -19.93 21.25 10.14
N LEU A 109 -19.56 21.19 11.42
CA LEU A 109 -19.80 22.26 12.40
C LEU A 109 -18.60 23.22 12.55
N ASP A 110 -17.44 22.87 11.99
CA ASP A 110 -16.18 23.63 12.10
C ASP A 110 -15.84 24.45 10.82
N GLU A 111 -16.72 24.46 9.81
CA GLU A 111 -16.72 25.38 8.65
C GLU A 111 -17.74 26.52 8.81
#